data_AF-A0AB39WPN5-F1
#
_entry.id   AF-A0AB39WPN5-F1
#
_cell.length_a   1.000
_cell.length_b   1.000
_cell.length_c   1.000
_cell.angle_alpha   90.00
_cell.angle_beta   90.00
_cell.angle_gamma   90.00
#
_symmetry.space_group_name_H-M   'P 1'
#
loop_
_entity.id
_entity.type
_entity.pdbx_description
1 polymer ?
#
loop_
_entity_poly.entity_id
_entity_poly.type
_entity_poly.pdbx_seq_one_letter_code
_entity_poly.pdbx_strand_id
1 'polypeptide(L)'
;MKKFALFILLITTVTGCSLDNGNQDTYNYEVLPVNSYTLPENFKLGETYEIKLKYQKPTACHIFQGIYYNKDLNVRTIAIQTAVKNNEICTTEIPALSEVSFNFYVTNTGSYIFKFYKGKDTAGADLYEEVEVPVVN
;
A
#
# COMPACT_ATOMS: atom_id res chain seq x y z
N MET A 1 54.85 -24.61 31.60
CA MET A 1 54.06 -24.29 32.81
C MET A 1 53.42 -22.93 32.57
N LYS A 2 52.09 -22.86 32.34
CA LYS A 2 51.06 -22.47 33.35
C LYS A 2 51.28 -21.01 33.81
N LYS A 3 50.40 -20.01 33.65
CA LYS A 3 48.92 -20.01 33.60
C LYS A 3 48.39 -18.69 33.01
N PHE A 4 47.29 -18.82 32.26
CA PHE A 4 46.12 -17.93 32.16
C PHE A 4 46.03 -16.77 33.16
N ALA A 5 45.97 -15.54 32.65
CA ALA A 5 45.41 -14.32 33.25
C ALA A 5 45.67 -13.19 32.21
N LEU A 6 44.75 -12.45 31.63
CA LEU A 6 43.43 -12.01 32.06
C LEU A 6 42.63 -11.75 30.76
N PHE A 7 41.92 -12.77 30.28
CA PHE A 7 40.76 -12.60 29.43
C PHE A 7 39.64 -12.23 30.40
N ILE A 8 39.23 -10.97 30.51
CA ILE A 8 37.96 -10.46 31.10
C ILE A 8 38.04 -8.92 31.04
N LEU A 9 37.61 -8.35 29.92
CA LEU A 9 37.04 -7.00 29.88
C LEU A 9 36.08 -6.90 28.69
N LEU A 10 35.15 -7.86 28.62
CA LEU A 10 34.12 -7.91 27.59
C LEU A 10 32.78 -8.36 28.19
N ILE A 11 32.37 -7.70 29.26
CA ILE A 11 31.11 -7.92 29.99
C ILE A 11 30.83 -6.54 30.62
N THR A 12 29.75 -5.79 30.42
CA THR A 12 28.40 -6.02 29.87
C THR A 12 27.73 -4.64 29.84
N THR A 13 27.27 -4.18 28.68
CA THR A 13 26.11 -3.28 28.60
C THR A 13 25.35 -3.56 27.31
N VAL A 14 24.88 -4.80 27.15
CA VAL A 14 23.65 -5.02 26.39
C VAL A 14 22.50 -4.78 27.35
N THR A 15 22.18 -3.50 27.57
CA THR A 15 20.85 -3.14 28.08
C THR A 15 19.88 -3.50 26.96
N GLY A 16 19.40 -4.75 26.99
CA GLY A 16 18.32 -5.17 26.11
C GLY A 16 17.11 -4.29 26.42
N CYS A 17 16.60 -3.59 25.40
CA CYS A 17 15.27 -3.03 25.50
C CYS A 17 14.30 -4.21 25.64
N SER A 18 13.84 -4.46 26.86
CA SER A 18 12.63 -5.23 27.09
C SER A 18 11.49 -4.44 26.48
N LEU A 19 10.96 -4.90 25.33
CA LEU A 19 9.67 -4.45 24.86
C LEU A 19 8.64 -5.04 25.82
N ASP A 20 8.21 -4.23 26.79
CA ASP A 20 7.10 -4.52 27.68
C ASP A 20 5.83 -4.61 26.84
N ASN A 21 5.53 -5.80 26.32
CA ASN A 21 4.44 -6.05 25.38
C ASN A 21 3.11 -6.32 26.10
N GLY A 22 2.75 -5.47 27.05
CA GLY A 22 1.41 -5.44 27.63
C GLY A 22 0.47 -4.67 26.72
N ASN A 23 -0.32 -5.38 25.90
CA ASN A 23 -1.37 -4.85 25.01
C ASN A 23 -0.88 -3.92 23.88
N GLN A 24 0.03 -4.40 23.01
CA GLN A 24 0.21 -3.73 21.71
C GLN A 24 -0.97 -4.05 20.78
N ASP A 25 -1.62 -3.00 20.29
CA ASP A 25 -2.58 -3.12 19.20
C ASP A 25 -1.86 -3.68 17.98
N THR A 26 -2.28 -4.86 17.53
CA THR A 26 -1.74 -5.52 16.33
C THR A 26 -2.73 -5.36 15.19
N TYR A 27 -2.21 -5.30 13.95
CA TYR A 27 -3.00 -5.03 12.75
C TYR A 27 -2.66 -6.04 11.65
N ASN A 28 -3.68 -6.45 10.90
CA ASN A 28 -3.54 -7.19 9.65
C ASN A 28 -3.71 -6.23 8.48
N TYR A 29 -2.76 -6.27 7.54
CA TYR A 29 -2.75 -5.43 6.35
C TYR A 29 -3.36 -6.16 5.17
N GLU A 30 -4.26 -5.49 4.45
CA GLU A 30 -4.96 -6.06 3.31
C GLU A 30 -4.91 -5.12 2.10
N VAL A 31 -4.85 -5.72 0.91
CA VAL A 31 -4.89 -4.98 -0.36
C VAL A 31 -6.28 -5.15 -0.96
N LEU A 32 -7.01 -4.05 -1.07
CA LEU A 32 -8.34 -4.00 -1.63
C LEU A 32 -8.33 -3.57 -3.11
N PRO A 33 -9.29 -4.09 -3.90
CA PRO A 33 -9.43 -3.71 -5.30
C PRO A 33 -9.90 -2.26 -5.45
N VAL A 34 -9.47 -1.63 -6.55
CA VAL A 34 -9.99 -0.35 -6.99
C VAL A 34 -11.33 -0.58 -7.68
N ASN A 35 -12.40 -0.05 -7.09
CA ASN A 35 -13.76 -0.19 -7.63
C ASN A 35 -13.92 0.65 -8.91
N SER A 36 -13.59 1.93 -8.84
CA SER A 36 -13.60 2.86 -9.99
C SER A 36 -12.54 3.93 -9.84
N TYR A 37 -12.23 4.61 -10.94
CA TYR A 37 -11.18 5.63 -10.99
C TYR A 37 -11.57 6.76 -11.94
N THR A 38 -10.90 7.91 -11.81
CA THR A 38 -11.02 9.03 -12.74
C THR A 38 -9.63 9.42 -13.21
N LEU A 39 -9.45 9.38 -14.53
CA LEU A 39 -8.22 9.75 -15.24
C LEU A 39 -8.55 10.82 -16.28
N PRO A 40 -7.62 11.73 -16.61
CA PRO A 40 -7.77 12.58 -17.78
C PRO A 40 -7.62 11.75 -19.06
N GLU A 41 -8.16 12.26 -20.19
CA GLU A 41 -8.02 11.60 -21.50
C GLU A 41 -6.57 11.60 -22.01
N ASN A 42 -5.78 12.60 -21.61
CA ASN A 42 -4.37 12.74 -21.93
C ASN A 42 -3.65 13.55 -20.85
N PHE A 43 -2.32 13.39 -20.82
CA PHE A 43 -1.44 14.15 -19.95
C PHE A 43 -0.58 15.13 -20.73
N LYS A 44 -0.12 16.19 -20.06
CA LYS A 44 0.94 17.07 -20.54
C LYS A 44 2.19 16.90 -19.70
N LEU A 45 3.35 16.87 -20.36
CA LEU A 45 4.64 16.72 -19.68
C LEU A 45 4.87 17.89 -18.72
N GLY A 46 5.26 17.60 -17.48
CA GLY A 46 5.53 18.62 -16.45
C GLY A 46 4.28 19.15 -15.74
N GLU A 47 3.09 18.63 -16.04
CA GLU A 47 1.86 18.97 -15.33
C GLU A 47 1.54 17.95 -14.22
N THR A 48 0.71 18.36 -13.27
CA THR A 48 0.21 17.51 -12.18
C THR A 48 -1.30 17.31 -12.32
N TYR A 49 -1.74 16.06 -12.21
CA TYR A 49 -3.16 15.70 -12.29
C TYR A 49 -3.62 15.02 -11.01
N GLU A 50 -4.78 15.39 -10.51
CA GLU A 50 -5.43 14.66 -9.43
C GLU A 50 -6.09 13.40 -10.00
N ILE A 51 -5.65 12.23 -9.54
CA ILE A 51 -6.28 10.94 -9.86
C ILE A 51 -7.14 10.54 -8.68
N LYS A 52 -8.41 10.24 -8.94
CA LYS A 52 -9.38 9.81 -7.92
C LYS A 52 -9.64 8.32 -8.03
N LEU A 53 -9.72 7.66 -6.89
CA LEU A 53 -9.99 6.23 -6.75
C LEU A 53 -11.16 6.04 -5.80
N LYS A 54 -12.08 5.15 -6.14
CA LYS A 54 -13.10 4.65 -5.24
C LYS A 54 -12.85 3.19 -4.92
N TYR A 55 -13.18 2.79 -3.70
CA TYR A 55 -13.05 1.42 -3.25
C TYR A 55 -14.15 1.06 -2.26
N GLN A 56 -14.46 -0.24 -2.24
CA GLN A 56 -15.43 -0.80 -1.31
C GLN A 56 -14.69 -1.41 -0.13
N LYS A 57 -14.94 -0.90 1.07
CA LYS A 57 -14.49 -1.55 2.29
C LYS A 57 -15.36 -2.80 2.53
N PRO A 58 -14.77 -3.96 2.84
CA PRO A 58 -15.55 -5.13 3.23
C PRO A 58 -16.37 -4.91 4.50
N THR A 59 -15.83 -4.18 5.47
CA THR A 59 -16.49 -3.81 6.73
C THR A 59 -16.02 -2.44 7.23
N ALA A 60 -16.73 -1.86 8.21
CA ALA A 60 -16.34 -0.60 8.84
C ALA A 60 -14.95 -0.63 9.52
N CYS A 61 -14.46 -1.81 9.93
CA CYS A 61 -13.14 -1.97 10.54
C CYS A 61 -11.97 -1.81 9.56
N HIS A 62 -12.22 -1.77 8.25
CA HIS A 62 -11.15 -1.58 7.28
C HIS A 62 -10.72 -0.11 7.28
N ILE A 63 -9.58 0.13 7.93
CA ILE A 63 -8.98 1.45 8.05
C ILE A 63 -8.10 1.68 6.82
N PHE A 64 -8.31 2.79 6.13
CA PHE A 64 -7.44 3.19 5.02
C PHE A 64 -6.03 3.46 5.53
N GLN A 65 -5.03 2.83 4.93
CA GLN A 65 -3.61 3.01 5.27
C GLN A 65 -2.81 3.66 4.13
N GLY A 66 -3.38 3.74 2.94
CA GLY A 66 -2.74 4.41 1.82
C GLY A 66 -3.13 3.80 0.47
N ILE A 67 -2.48 4.30 -0.57
CA ILE A 67 -2.56 3.75 -1.91
C ILE A 67 -1.29 2.93 -2.12
N TYR A 68 -1.46 1.63 -2.40
CA TYR A 68 -0.35 0.83 -2.89
C TYR A 68 0.01 1.34 -4.28
N TYR A 69 1.27 1.71 -4.47
CA TYR A 69 1.75 2.34 -5.70
C TYR A 69 3.10 1.75 -6.09
N ASN A 70 3.12 0.96 -7.15
CA ASN A 70 4.35 0.44 -7.74
C ASN A 70 4.60 1.09 -9.11
N LYS A 71 5.86 1.48 -9.34
CA LYS A 71 6.31 2.12 -10.57
C LYS A 71 7.30 1.21 -11.27
N ASP A 72 7.01 0.91 -12.53
CA ASP A 72 7.93 0.27 -13.46
C ASP A 72 7.90 1.05 -14.78
N LEU A 73 8.95 1.82 -15.07
CA LEU A 73 9.01 2.74 -16.22
C LEU A 73 7.77 3.67 -16.30
N ASN A 74 6.91 3.50 -17.31
CA ASN A 74 5.64 4.22 -17.51
C ASN A 74 4.42 3.41 -17.03
N VAL A 75 4.62 2.22 -16.47
CA VAL A 75 3.58 1.41 -15.85
C VAL A 75 3.40 1.85 -14.39
N ARG A 76 2.15 2.00 -13.97
CA ARG A 76 1.74 2.33 -12.60
C ARG A 76 0.75 1.29 -12.10
N THR A 77 1.18 0.46 -11.17
CA THR A 77 0.31 -0.51 -10.52
C THR A 77 -0.26 0.08 -9.25
N ILE A 78 -1.60 0.12 -9.16
CA ILE A 78 -2.33 0.87 -8.14
C ILE A 78 -3.34 -0.06 -7.45
N ALA A 79 -3.34 -0.06 -6.13
CA ALA A 79 -4.34 -0.72 -5.29
C ALA A 79 -4.60 0.09 -4.01
N ILE A 80 -5.57 -0.32 -3.21
CA ILE A 80 -5.85 0.33 -1.92
C ILE A 80 -5.28 -0.51 -0.79
N GLN A 81 -4.44 0.09 0.05
CA GLN A 81 -3.93 -0.54 1.25
C GLN A 81 -4.84 -0.20 2.43
N THR A 82 -5.31 -1.22 3.14
CA THR A 82 -6.04 -1.09 4.39
C THR A 82 -5.38 -1.87 5.51
N ALA A 83 -5.84 -1.63 6.72
CA ALA A 83 -5.56 -2.45 7.89
C ALA A 83 -6.83 -2.71 8.70
N VAL A 84 -6.86 -3.85 9.39
CA VAL A 84 -7.89 -4.24 10.35
C VAL A 84 -7.20 -4.54 11.67
N LYS A 85 -7.72 -4.02 12.79
CA LYS A 85 -7.15 -4.31 14.11
C LYS A 85 -7.45 -5.77 14.48
N ASN A 86 -6.44 -6.45 15.01
CA ASN A 86 -6.59 -7.84 15.44
C ASN A 86 -7.54 -7.94 16.62
N ASN A 87 -8.33 -9.01 16.65
CA ASN A 87 -9.37 -9.27 17.65
C ASN A 87 -10.50 -8.22 17.70
N GLU A 88 -10.58 -7.31 16.72
CA GLU A 88 -11.72 -6.42 16.58
C GLU A 88 -12.94 -7.18 16.04
N ILE A 89 -14.09 -7.02 16.69
CA ILE A 89 -15.34 -7.61 16.23
C ILE A 89 -15.97 -6.64 15.23
N CYS A 90 -15.98 -7.04 13.96
CA CYS A 90 -16.49 -6.23 12.86
C CYS A 90 -17.93 -6.60 12.52
N THR A 91 -18.74 -5.58 12.21
CA THR A 91 -20.06 -5.80 11.63
C THR A 91 -19.94 -6.34 10.21
N THR A 92 -20.96 -7.08 9.76
CA THR A 92 -21.08 -7.54 8.37
C THR A 92 -21.66 -6.48 7.44
N GLU A 93 -21.90 -5.27 7.96
CA GLU A 93 -22.40 -4.16 7.17
C GLU A 93 -21.30 -3.64 6.25
N ILE A 94 -21.61 -3.58 4.97
CA ILE A 94 -20.74 -3.04 3.93
C ILE A 94 -20.97 -1.52 3.90
N PRO A 95 -19.99 -0.68 4.26
CA PRO A 95 -20.14 0.76 4.21
C PRO A 95 -20.33 1.26 2.77
N ALA A 96 -20.73 2.53 2.60
CA ALA A 96 -20.70 3.15 1.27
C ALA A 96 -19.27 3.18 0.67
N LEU A 97 -19.19 3.31 -0.66
CA LEU A 97 -17.91 3.47 -1.35
C LEU A 97 -17.12 4.64 -0.77
N SER A 98 -15.85 4.39 -0.48
CA SER A 98 -14.90 5.41 -0.04
C SER A 98 -14.16 5.98 -1.26
N GLU A 99 -13.84 7.27 -1.22
CA GLU A 99 -13.06 7.96 -2.26
C GLU A 99 -11.74 8.47 -1.68
N VAL A 100 -10.65 8.29 -2.42
CA VAL A 100 -9.32 8.85 -2.12
C VAL A 100 -8.71 9.40 -3.39
N SER A 101 -7.82 10.37 -3.27
CA SER A 101 -7.10 10.94 -4.41
C SER A 101 -5.61 11.03 -4.16
N PHE A 102 -4.85 11.13 -5.24
CA PHE A 102 -3.43 11.46 -5.20
C PHE A 102 -3.03 12.30 -6.40
N ASN A 103 -1.98 13.08 -6.24
CA ASN A 103 -1.42 13.92 -7.29
C ASN A 103 -0.39 13.12 -8.09
N PHE A 104 -0.61 13.04 -9.40
CA PHE A 104 0.27 12.39 -10.36
C PHE A 104 1.02 13.44 -11.18
N TYR A 105 2.33 13.53 -10.96
CA TYR A 105 3.22 14.40 -11.71
C TYR A 105 3.78 13.68 -12.94
N VAL A 106 3.61 14.27 -14.12
CA VAL A 106 3.94 13.66 -15.41
C VAL A 106 5.41 13.95 -15.75
N THR A 107 6.29 12.95 -15.59
CA THR A 107 7.74 13.13 -15.75
C THR A 107 8.34 12.56 -17.05
N ASN A 108 7.61 11.67 -17.70
CA ASN A 108 8.05 10.93 -18.88
C ASN A 108 7.15 11.22 -20.07
N THR A 109 7.72 11.15 -21.27
CA THR A 109 7.01 11.18 -22.56
C THR A 109 6.42 9.80 -22.90
N GLY A 110 5.61 9.74 -23.95
CA GLY A 110 4.91 8.52 -24.36
C GLY A 110 3.67 8.26 -23.49
N SER A 111 3.08 7.07 -23.58
CA SER A 111 1.90 6.74 -22.77
C SER A 111 2.27 6.20 -21.40
N TYR A 112 1.41 6.46 -20.41
CA TYR A 112 1.39 5.73 -19.15
C TYR A 112 0.39 4.60 -19.21
N ILE A 113 0.72 3.47 -18.59
CA ILE A 113 -0.19 2.34 -18.42
C ILE A 113 -0.53 2.25 -16.94
N PHE A 114 -1.78 2.49 -16.58
CA PHE A 114 -2.27 2.30 -15.21
C PHE A 114 -2.86 0.90 -15.08
N LYS A 115 -2.35 0.11 -14.13
CA LYS A 115 -2.87 -1.20 -13.75
C LYS A 115 -3.60 -1.07 -12.43
N PHE A 116 -4.93 -1.01 -12.48
CA PHE A 116 -5.77 -0.95 -11.29
C PHE A 116 -6.09 -2.36 -10.83
N TYR A 117 -5.67 -2.73 -9.61
CA TYR A 117 -5.93 -4.05 -9.04
C TYR A 117 -7.44 -4.31 -8.87
N LYS A 118 -7.90 -5.49 -9.29
CA LYS A 118 -9.31 -5.92 -9.29
C LYS A 118 -9.59 -7.16 -8.43
N GLY A 119 -8.64 -7.57 -7.62
CA GLY A 119 -8.76 -8.77 -6.79
C GLY A 119 -8.00 -9.94 -7.41
N LYS A 120 -8.37 -11.16 -7.03
CA LYS A 120 -7.76 -12.39 -7.50
C LYS A 120 -8.74 -13.22 -8.30
N ASP A 121 -8.23 -13.98 -9.25
CA ASP A 121 -9.00 -15.01 -9.95
C ASP A 121 -9.20 -16.28 -9.10
N THR A 122 -9.84 -17.30 -9.68
CA THR A 122 -10.09 -18.59 -9.01
C THR A 122 -8.82 -19.40 -8.73
N ALA A 123 -7.69 -19.08 -9.39
CA ALA A 123 -6.39 -19.68 -9.16
C ALA A 123 -5.54 -18.89 -8.15
N GLY A 124 -6.05 -17.74 -7.67
CA GLY A 124 -5.36 -16.86 -6.73
C GLY A 124 -4.37 -15.89 -7.38
N ALA A 125 -4.39 -15.75 -8.71
CA ALA A 125 -3.57 -14.79 -9.44
C ALA A 125 -4.21 -13.39 -9.43
N ASP A 126 -3.38 -12.36 -9.34
CA ASP A 126 -3.84 -10.96 -9.29
C ASP A 126 -4.41 -10.53 -10.65
N LEU A 127 -5.58 -9.90 -10.60
CA LEU A 127 -6.27 -9.33 -11.76
C LEU A 127 -6.08 -7.81 -11.79
N TYR A 128 -5.88 -7.28 -12.99
CA TYR A 128 -5.73 -5.84 -13.21
C TYR A 128 -6.61 -5.38 -14.37
N GLU A 129 -7.19 -4.19 -14.21
CA GLU A 129 -7.73 -3.41 -15.32
C GLU A 129 -6.64 -2.45 -15.79
N GLU A 130 -6.29 -2.51 -17.08
CA GLU A 130 -5.22 -1.71 -17.66
C GLU A 130 -5.79 -0.57 -18.50
N VAL A 131 -5.31 0.65 -18.26
CA VAL A 131 -5.69 1.86 -19.01
C VAL A 131 -4.46 2.56 -19.51
N GLU A 132 -4.39 2.80 -20.81
CA GLU A 132 -3.35 3.60 -21.43
C GLU A 132 -3.78 5.07 -21.54
N VAL A 133 -2.96 5.98 -21.03
CA VAL A 133 -3.17 7.44 -21.13
C VAL A 133 -1.97 8.07 -21.83
N PRO A 134 -2.14 8.67 -23.03
CA PRO A 134 -1.04 9.26 -23.77
C PRO A 134 -0.58 10.58 -23.14
N VAL A 135 0.72 10.86 -23.24
CA VAL A 135 1.28 12.21 -23.00
C VAL A 135 1.35 12.95 -24.32
N VAL A 136 0.66 14.09 -24.38
CA VAL A 136 0.62 15.01 -25.51
C VAL A 136 1.44 16.27 -25.21
N ASN A 137 1.92 16.91 -26.27
CA ASN A 137 2.64 18.19 -26.20
C ASN A 137 1.68 19.37 -26.33
#